data_AF-A0A7V0XZQ2-F1
#
_entry.id   AF-A0A7V0XZQ2-F1
#
_cell.length_a   1.000
_cell.length_b   1.000
_cell.length_c   1.000
_cell.angle_alpha   90.00
_cell.angle_beta   90.00
_cell.angle_gamma   90.00
#
_symmetry.space_group_name_H-M   'P 1'
#
loop_
_entity.id
_entity.type
_entity.pdbx_description
1 polymer ?
#
loop_
_entity_poly.entity_id
_entity_poly.type
_entity_poly.pdbx_seq_one_letter_code
_entity_poly.pdbx_strand_id
1 'polypeptide(L)'
;AILGQHGMGRFDRMFLDEKKLKKIRVNSSLGDFPLGVISRPYSYSLDIEIPKEVFVFDSGGNFDRLTGNIYKCADDSPTPHHMYLYKVETENPDFHRPEFFGKLL
;
A
#
# COMPACT_ATOMS: atom_id res chain seq x y z
N ALA A 1 -5.94 -9.90 -5.59
CA ALA A 1 -6.95 -9.47 -4.60
C ALA A 1 -6.38 -8.31 -3.79
N ILE A 2 -7.19 -7.31 -3.45
CA ILE A 2 -6.77 -6.19 -2.60
C ILE A 2 -6.87 -6.63 -1.13
N LEU A 3 -5.85 -6.35 -0.34
CA LEU A 3 -5.80 -6.64 1.09
C LEU A 3 -5.87 -5.34 1.89
N GLY A 4 -6.55 -5.36 3.03
CA GLY A 4 -6.60 -4.25 3.96
C GLY A 4 -6.85 -4.73 5.38
N GLN A 5 -6.09 -4.15 6.31
CA GLN A 5 -6.16 -4.47 7.73
C GLN A 5 -6.04 -3.19 8.57
N HIS A 6 -6.63 -3.19 9.76
CA HIS A 6 -6.55 -2.08 10.71
C HIS A 6 -6.12 -2.59 12.10
N GLY A 7 -5.27 -1.83 12.77
CA GLY A 7 -4.79 -2.13 14.12
C GLY A 7 -3.58 -1.27 14.51
N MET A 8 -3.15 -1.35 15.77
CA MET A 8 -2.06 -0.52 16.31
C MET A 8 -0.65 -0.98 15.92
N GLY A 9 -0.51 -2.21 15.42
CA GLY A 9 0.78 -2.77 15.03
C GLY A 9 0.61 -4.09 14.29
N ARG A 10 1.69 -4.71 13.80
CA ARG A 10 1.59 -5.84 12.85
C ARG A 10 0.87 -7.08 13.38
N PHE A 11 0.90 -7.29 14.70
CA PHE A 11 0.40 -8.49 15.38
C PHE A 11 -1.05 -8.37 15.87
N ASP A 12 -1.59 -7.15 15.93
CA ASP A 12 -2.93 -6.88 16.46
C ASP A 12 -3.75 -6.13 15.42
N ARG A 13 -3.98 -6.79 14.27
CA ARG A 13 -4.75 -6.22 13.16
C ARG A 13 -5.91 -7.11 12.78
N MET A 14 -7.02 -6.47 12.44
CA MET A 14 -8.22 -7.12 11.93
C MET A 14 -8.34 -6.86 10.44
N PHE A 15 -8.79 -7.87 9.69
CA PHE A 15 -9.10 -7.69 8.27
C PHE A 15 -10.31 -6.77 8.08
N LEU A 16 -10.24 -5.91 7.07
CA LEU A 16 -11.38 -5.11 6.62
C LEU A 16 -12.38 -6.00 5.86
N ASP A 17 -13.65 -5.63 5.91
CA ASP A 17 -14.70 -6.30 5.13
C ASP A 17 -14.37 -6.26 3.64
N GLU A 18 -14.36 -7.42 2.99
CA GLU A 18 -14.10 -7.57 1.56
C GLU A 18 -15.03 -6.71 0.70
N LYS A 19 -16.29 -6.52 1.13
CA LYS A 19 -17.27 -5.66 0.44
C LYS A 19 -16.82 -4.20 0.39
N LYS A 20 -16.06 -3.74 1.38
CA LYS A 20 -15.46 -2.39 1.41
C LYS A 20 -14.23 -2.34 0.52
N LEU A 21 -13.36 -3.35 0.60
CA LEU A 21 -12.15 -3.43 -0.23
C LEU A 21 -12.46 -3.49 -1.72
N LYS A 22 -13.54 -4.18 -2.12
CA LYS A 22 -14.04 -4.24 -3.51
C LYS A 22 -14.43 -2.89 -4.11
N LYS A 23 -14.51 -1.83 -3.30
CA LYS A 23 -14.80 -0.47 -3.78
C LYS A 23 -13.55 0.31 -4.19
N ILE A 24 -12.37 -0.16 -3.80
CA ILE A 24 -11.10 0.42 -4.24
C ILE A 24 -10.95 0.15 -5.74
N ARG A 25 -10.71 1.20 -6.52
CA ARG A 25 -10.46 1.09 -7.95
C ARG A 25 -8.97 1.17 -8.20
N VAL A 26 -8.46 0.27 -9.05
CA VAL A 26 -7.05 0.22 -9.45
C VAL A 26 -7.00 0.23 -10.97
N ASN A 27 -6.40 1.25 -11.54
CA ASN A 27 -6.14 1.37 -12.96
C ASN A 27 -4.63 1.20 -13.18
N SER A 28 -4.25 0.21 -13.99
CA SER A 28 -2.86 -0.16 -14.25
C SER A 28 -2.58 -0.06 -15.73
N SER A 29 -1.47 0.59 -16.11
CA SER A 29 -1.01 0.58 -17.51
C SER A 29 -0.59 -0.82 -17.99
N LEU A 30 -0.46 -1.77 -17.06
CA LEU A 30 -0.05 -3.14 -17.29
C LEU A 30 -1.23 -4.13 -17.35
N GLY A 31 -2.46 -3.65 -17.12
CA GLY A 31 -3.63 -4.52 -16.95
C GLY A 31 -3.65 -5.22 -15.59
N ASP A 32 -4.44 -6.30 -15.50
CA ASP A 32 -4.78 -7.03 -14.27
C ASP A 32 -4.31 -8.50 -14.29
N PHE A 33 -3.49 -8.88 -15.26
CA PHE A 33 -2.93 -10.22 -15.40
C PHE A 33 -1.51 -10.30 -14.82
N PRO A 34 -1.13 -11.43 -14.19
CA PRO A 34 0.26 -11.66 -13.79
C PRO A 34 1.20 -11.52 -14.97
N LEU A 35 2.21 -10.65 -14.81
CA LEU A 35 3.29 -10.53 -15.76
C LEU A 35 4.44 -11.42 -15.31
N GLY A 36 5.07 -12.11 -16.26
CA GLY A 36 6.34 -12.78 -16.02
C GLY A 36 7.49 -11.78 -15.83
N VAL A 37 8.71 -12.30 -15.74
CA VAL A 37 9.91 -11.45 -15.65
C VAL A 37 10.09 -10.67 -16.95
N ILE A 38 10.12 -9.34 -16.85
CA ILE A 38 10.48 -8.45 -17.96
C ILE A 38 11.96 -8.08 -17.78
N SER A 39 12.85 -8.65 -18.59
CA SER A 39 14.30 -8.47 -18.51
C SER A 39 14.82 -7.22 -19.25
N ARG A 40 13.99 -6.19 -19.35
CA ARG A 40 14.31 -4.91 -19.98
C ARG A 40 13.71 -3.74 -19.19
N PRO A 41 14.26 -2.53 -19.31
CA PRO A 41 13.60 -1.35 -18.76
C PRO A 41 12.17 -1.25 -19.26
N TYR A 42 11.24 -0.98 -18.34
CA TYR A 42 9.84 -0.82 -18.63
C TYR A 42 9.27 0.27 -17.73
N SER A 43 8.39 1.10 -18.28
CA SER A 43 7.69 2.15 -17.53
C SER A 43 6.24 1.76 -17.35
N TYR A 44 5.74 1.86 -16.14
CA TYR A 44 4.35 1.59 -15.83
C TYR A 44 3.80 2.65 -14.88
N SER A 45 2.48 2.80 -14.89
CA SER A 45 1.75 3.63 -13.94
C SER A 45 0.65 2.82 -13.26
N LEU A 46 0.36 3.22 -12.01
CA LEU A 46 -0.75 2.74 -11.22
C LEU A 46 -1.50 3.97 -10.70
N ASP A 47 -2.81 3.98 -10.91
CA ASP A 47 -3.73 4.93 -10.32
C ASP A 47 -4.69 4.16 -9.41
N ILE A 48 -4.80 4.59 -8.15
CA ILE A 48 -5.54 3.88 -7.11
C ILE A 48 -6.47 4.87 -6.43
N GLU A 49 -7.78 4.63 -6.56
CA GLU A 49 -8.81 5.40 -5.87
C GLU A 49 -9.32 4.61 -4.66
N ILE A 50 -9.11 5.17 -3.46
CA ILE A 50 -9.55 4.58 -2.19
C ILE A 50 -10.69 5.41 -1.62
N PRO A 51 -11.94 4.93 -1.65
CA PRO A 51 -13.07 5.64 -1.07
C PRO A 51 -12.91 5.81 0.45
N LYS A 52 -13.31 6.97 0.98
CA LYS A 52 -13.25 7.27 2.44
C LYS A 52 -13.95 6.21 3.30
N GLU A 53 -14.99 5.58 2.78
CA GLU A 53 -15.74 4.53 3.48
C GLU A 53 -15.00 3.20 3.68
N VAL A 54 -13.81 3.05 3.10
CA VAL A 54 -12.89 1.93 3.39
C VAL A 54 -12.28 2.10 4.78
N PHE A 55 -12.10 3.33 5.26
CA PHE A 55 -11.54 3.66 6.58
C PHE A 55 -12.63 3.54 7.66
N VAL A 56 -13.19 2.34 7.83
CA VAL A 56 -14.37 2.07 8.68
C VAL A 56 -14.15 2.36 10.17
N PHE A 57 -12.90 2.33 10.64
CA PHE A 57 -12.53 2.62 12.03
C PHE A 57 -12.29 4.12 12.29
N ASP A 58 -12.37 4.93 11.24
CA ASP A 58 -12.17 6.38 11.29
C ASP A 58 -13.41 7.09 10.72
N SER A 59 -14.60 6.58 11.07
CA SER A 59 -15.88 7.10 10.57
C SER A 59 -16.12 8.53 11.09
N GLY A 60 -15.70 9.51 10.31
CA GLY A 60 -15.69 10.94 10.68
C GLY A 60 -14.32 11.60 10.63
N GLY A 61 -13.27 10.84 10.29
CA GLY A 61 -11.91 11.33 10.18
C GLY A 61 -11.78 12.49 9.20
N ASN A 62 -11.07 13.54 9.62
CA ASN A 62 -10.71 14.63 8.74
C ASN A 62 -9.57 14.19 7.81
N PHE A 63 -9.88 14.01 6.53
CA PHE A 63 -8.90 13.65 5.49
C PHE A 63 -8.05 14.85 5.01
N ASP A 64 -8.22 16.04 5.59
CA ASP A 64 -7.39 17.22 5.30
C ASP A 64 -5.94 17.05 5.78
N ARG A 65 -5.69 16.09 6.67
CA ARG A 65 -4.36 15.76 7.20
C ARG A 65 -4.18 14.26 7.27
N LEU A 66 -3.45 13.71 6.31
CA LEU A 66 -3.12 12.29 6.29
C LEU A 66 -1.62 12.10 6.46
N THR A 67 -1.25 11.12 7.28
CA THR A 67 0.12 10.61 7.33
C THR A 67 0.12 9.18 6.84
N GLY A 68 1.17 8.80 6.11
CA GLY A 68 1.31 7.47 5.58
C GLY A 68 2.59 7.31 4.80
N ASN A 69 2.71 6.17 4.12
CA ASN A 69 3.84 5.85 3.27
C ASN A 69 3.36 4.97 2.11
N ILE A 70 4.11 4.95 1.01
CA ILE A 70 3.83 4.15 -0.18
C ILE A 70 5.06 3.29 -0.44
N TYR A 71 4.85 1.99 -0.63
CA TYR A 71 5.92 1.01 -0.76
C TYR A 71 5.87 0.29 -2.10
N LYS A 72 7.03 -0.13 -2.59
CA LYS A 72 7.17 -1.09 -3.69
C LYS A 72 8.11 -2.20 -3.24
N CYS A 73 7.65 -3.44 -3.36
CA CYS A 73 8.44 -4.63 -3.07
C CYS A 73 8.47 -5.57 -4.29
N ALA A 74 9.45 -6.47 -4.33
CA ALA A 74 9.59 -7.51 -5.34
C ALA A 74 10.45 -8.67 -4.82
N ASP A 75 10.02 -9.26 -3.70
CA ASP A 75 10.79 -10.25 -2.94
C ASP A 75 11.16 -11.47 -3.77
N ASP A 76 10.23 -11.94 -4.62
CA ASP A 76 10.41 -13.11 -5.49
C ASP A 76 11.00 -12.78 -6.88
N SER A 77 11.46 -11.54 -7.10
CA SER A 77 12.09 -11.17 -8.38
C SER A 77 13.56 -11.60 -8.44
N PRO A 78 14.18 -11.73 -9.64
CA PRO A 78 15.59 -12.08 -9.76
C PRO A 78 16.55 -11.13 -9.02
N THR A 79 16.11 -9.91 -8.72
CA THR A 79 16.86 -8.93 -7.92
C THR A 79 15.91 -8.35 -6.88
N PRO A 80 15.79 -8.97 -5.69
CA PRO A 80 14.88 -8.51 -4.64
C PRO A 80 15.15 -7.05 -4.27
N HIS A 81 14.08 -6.26 -4.13
CA HIS A 81 14.20 -4.84 -3.82
C HIS A 81 12.98 -4.31 -3.06
N HIS A 82 13.25 -3.28 -2.27
CA HIS A 82 12.31 -2.62 -1.37
C HIS A 82 12.49 -1.11 -1.53
N MET A 83 11.40 -0.42 -1.89
CA MET A 83 11.39 1.02 -2.06
C MET A 83 10.27 1.61 -1.21
N TYR A 84 10.48 2.84 -0.77
CA TYR A 84 9.55 3.61 0.03
C TYR A 84 9.48 5.04 -0.49
N LEU A 85 8.35 5.71 -0.24
CA LEU A 85 8.23 7.15 -0.47
C LEU A 85 8.94 7.93 0.64
N TYR A 86 8.67 7.56 1.91
CA TYR A 86 9.31 8.13 3.09
C TYR A 86 10.29 7.14 3.70
N LYS A 87 11.50 7.61 4.04
CA LYS A 87 12.60 6.76 4.51
C LYS A 87 12.24 6.04 5.81
N VAL A 88 12.41 4.72 5.81
CA VAL A 88 12.22 3.87 7.00
C VAL A 88 13.60 3.42 7.49
N GLU A 89 14.01 3.93 8.66
CA GLU A 89 15.33 3.65 9.25
C GLU A 89 15.21 2.55 10.30
N THR A 90 15.46 1.32 9.86
CA THR A 90 15.37 0.11 10.71
C THR A 90 16.52 -0.83 10.37
N GLU A 91 16.90 -1.69 11.32
CA GLU A 91 18.00 -2.64 11.12
C GLU A 91 17.71 -3.67 10.00
N ASN A 92 16.44 -4.08 9.90
CA ASN A 92 15.94 -5.01 8.88
C ASN A 92 14.77 -4.38 8.14
N PRO A 93 14.54 -4.70 6.85
CA PRO A 93 13.42 -4.15 6.08
C PRO A 93 12.08 -4.33 6.80
N ASP A 94 11.46 -3.20 7.16
CA ASP A 94 10.24 -3.22 7.97
C ASP A 94 9.29 -2.07 7.64
N PHE A 95 8.24 -2.35 6.87
CA PHE A 95 7.28 -1.33 6.44
C PHE A 95 6.16 -1.02 7.44
N HIS A 96 6.01 -1.81 8.51
CA HIS A 96 4.93 -1.60 9.49
C HIS A 96 5.40 -0.70 10.62
N ARG A 97 5.86 0.51 10.28
CA ARG A 97 6.49 1.48 11.17
C ARG A 97 5.87 2.88 11.02
N PRO A 98 4.72 3.15 11.67
CA PRO A 98 4.00 4.41 11.55
C PRO A 98 4.81 5.65 11.97
N GLU A 99 5.84 5.49 12.80
CA GLU A 99 6.74 6.57 13.21
C GLU A 99 7.55 7.17 12.05
N PHE A 100 7.67 6.45 10.92
CA PHE A 100 8.32 6.94 9.70
C PHE A 100 7.33 7.42 8.63
N PHE A 101 6.04 7.56 8.97
CA PHE A 101 5.06 8.10 8.03
C PHE A 101 5.30 9.59 7.77
N GLY A 102 5.23 9.97 6.50
CA GLY A 102 5.26 11.37 6.08
C GLY A 102 3.85 11.90 5.83
N LYS A 103 3.77 13.22 5.59
CA LYS A 103 2.51 13.90 5.29
C LYS A 103 2.09 13.59 3.84
N LEU A 104 0.89 13.04 3.64
CA LEU A 104 0.33 12.73 2.31
C LEU A 104 -0.61 13.82 1.79
N LEU A 105 -1.38 14.46 2.69
CA LEU A 105 -2.27 15.60 2.44
C LEU A 105 -2.15 16.61 3.59
#